data_AF-A0A817RKZ7-F1
#
_entry.id   AF-A0A817RKZ7-F1
#
_cell.length_a   1.000
_cell.length_b   1.000
_cell.length_c   1.000
_cell.angle_alpha   90.00
_cell.angle_beta   90.00
_cell.angle_gamma   90.00
#
_symmetry.space_group_name_H-M   'P 1'
#
loop_
_entity.id
_entity.type
_entity.pdbx_description
1 polymer ?
#
loop_
_entity_poly.entity_id
_entity_poly.type
_entity_poly.pdbx_seq_one_letter_code
_entity_poly.pdbx_strand_id
1 'polypeptide(L)'
;MFTRNKLNLPSTEDIQRTFIDFPNNEIISYIDYFPHAERGRCHIYSYPSQMEYYGDISNNFPGGLFNYVRMVSLFDEHSFEHEFFLRIVQSFPFMEKLCLTNHKSQNCKQFYESNNDNRNLSVIEYSFLSKLVIVDVHDDYIEQFLLDTKTYLPYNIILHINYESLQ
;
A
#
# COMPACT_ATOMS: atom_id res chain seq x y z
N MET A 1 33.54 -3.19 -0.85
CA MET A 1 32.92 -1.95 -0.35
C MET A 1 32.83 -0.98 -1.53
N PHE A 2 31.75 -1.07 -2.30
CA PHE A 2 31.48 -0.17 -3.43
C PHE A 2 30.17 0.54 -3.13
N THR A 3 30.26 1.81 -2.76
CA THR A 3 29.14 2.75 -2.71
C THR A 3 28.71 3.03 -4.15
N ARG A 4 27.83 2.18 -4.69
CA ARG A 4 27.17 2.45 -5.98
C ARG A 4 26.24 3.65 -5.81
N ASN A 5 26.52 4.67 -6.61
CA ASN A 5 25.77 5.89 -6.87
C ASN A 5 24.35 5.93 -6.27
N LYS A 6 24.10 6.90 -5.37
CA LYS A 6 22.78 7.54 -5.30
C LYS A 6 22.43 7.89 -6.74
N LEU A 7 21.41 7.27 -7.33
CA LEU A 7 20.82 7.80 -8.55
C LEU A 7 20.52 9.28 -8.25
N ASN A 8 20.99 10.20 -9.10
CA ASN A 8 20.64 11.61 -9.02
C ASN A 8 19.16 11.77 -9.43
N LEU A 9 18.27 11.21 -8.64
CA LEU A 9 16.83 11.35 -8.81
C LEU A 9 16.45 12.76 -8.35
N PRO A 10 15.62 13.48 -9.11
CA PRO A 10 15.08 14.77 -8.66
C PRO A 10 14.32 14.57 -7.35
N SER A 11 14.29 15.57 -6.47
CA SER A 11 13.44 15.47 -5.27
C SER A 11 11.96 15.60 -5.63
N THR A 12 11.07 15.24 -4.71
CA THR A 12 9.63 15.51 -4.83
C THR A 12 9.35 16.98 -5.17
N GLU A 13 10.05 17.91 -4.53
CA GLU A 13 9.89 19.35 -4.78
C GLU A 13 10.39 19.75 -6.18
N ASP A 14 11.50 19.17 -6.64
CA ASP A 14 12.01 19.41 -7.99
C ASP A 14 10.99 18.98 -9.05
N ILE A 15 10.34 17.83 -8.84
CA ILE A 15 9.30 17.31 -9.73
C ILE A 15 8.08 18.22 -9.70
N GLN A 16 7.57 18.57 -8.52
CA GLN A 16 6.39 19.45 -8.40
C GLN A 16 6.61 20.81 -9.06
N ARG A 17 7.82 21.37 -8.96
CA ARG A 17 8.18 22.64 -9.62
C ARG A 17 8.05 22.61 -11.14
N THR A 18 8.18 21.43 -11.78
CA THR A 18 8.00 21.32 -13.24
C THR A 18 6.56 21.56 -13.69
N PHE A 19 5.60 21.53 -12.76
CA PHE A 19 4.17 21.73 -13.03
C PHE A 19 3.65 23.10 -12.57
N ILE A 20 4.52 24.06 -12.27
CA ILE A 20 4.12 25.38 -11.74
C ILE A 20 3.15 26.14 -12.66
N ASP A 21 3.26 25.94 -13.97
CA ASP A 21 2.40 26.56 -14.98
C ASP A 21 1.22 25.66 -15.40
N PHE A 22 1.08 24.49 -14.78
CA PHE A 22 -0.03 23.58 -15.09
C PHE A 22 -1.31 24.14 -14.47
N PRO A 23 -2.42 24.23 -15.22
CA PRO A 23 -3.64 24.90 -14.77
C PRO A 23 -4.34 24.19 -13.58
N ASN A 24 -3.88 22.99 -13.20
CA ASN A 24 -4.35 22.25 -12.05
C ASN A 24 -3.34 22.40 -10.91
N ASN A 25 -3.70 23.18 -9.89
CA ASN A 25 -2.73 23.71 -8.91
C ASN A 25 -2.32 22.72 -7.80
N GLU A 26 -2.94 21.54 -7.73
CA GLU A 26 -2.54 20.47 -6.78
C GLU A 26 -1.99 19.27 -7.55
N ILE A 27 -0.69 19.33 -7.85
CA ILE A 27 0.09 18.15 -8.25
C ILE A 27 0.77 17.58 -7.01
N ILE A 28 0.43 16.34 -6.68
CA ILE A 28 1.11 15.59 -5.62
C ILE A 28 2.11 14.66 -6.29
N SER A 29 3.31 14.59 -5.72
CA SER A 29 4.28 13.59 -6.13
C SER A 29 5.01 13.00 -4.93
N TYR A 30 5.56 11.81 -5.12
CA TYR A 30 6.53 11.20 -4.22
C TYR A 30 7.37 10.19 -4.99
N ILE A 31 8.48 9.78 -4.40
CA ILE A 31 9.46 8.92 -5.05
C ILE A 31 9.74 7.74 -4.14
N ASP A 32 9.74 6.57 -4.75
CA ASP A 32 10.15 5.33 -4.14
C ASP A 32 11.51 4.92 -4.66
N TYR A 33 12.29 4.35 -3.75
CA TYR A 33 13.56 3.73 -4.06
C TYR A 33 13.59 2.31 -3.52
N PHE A 34 13.82 1.37 -4.42
CA PHE A 34 13.84 -0.07 -4.17
C PHE A 34 15.29 -0.54 -4.36
N PRO A 35 16.12 -0.50 -3.29
CA PRO A 35 17.56 -0.75 -3.40
C PRO A 35 17.91 -2.16 -3.90
N HIS A 36 17.12 -3.19 -3.56
CA HIS A 36 17.43 -4.57 -3.96
C HIS A 36 17.09 -4.81 -5.43
N ALA A 37 16.02 -4.19 -5.91
CA ALA A 37 15.63 -4.20 -7.32
C ALA A 37 16.41 -3.18 -8.18
N GLU A 38 17.31 -2.40 -7.57
CA GLU A 38 18.08 -1.32 -8.21
C GLU A 38 17.20 -0.38 -9.06
N ARG A 39 15.97 -0.08 -8.59
CA ARG A 39 14.99 0.73 -9.34
C ARG A 39 14.40 1.86 -8.50
N GLY A 40 14.09 2.97 -9.16
CA GLY A 40 13.30 4.07 -8.60
C GLY A 40 11.95 4.19 -9.28
N ARG A 41 10.94 4.68 -8.57
CA ARG A 41 9.61 4.96 -9.12
C ARG A 41 9.18 6.34 -8.68
N CYS A 42 8.66 7.13 -9.60
CA CYS A 42 8.05 8.42 -9.28
C CYS A 42 6.54 8.32 -9.50
N HIS A 43 5.78 8.74 -8.49
CA HIS A 43 4.33 8.88 -8.56
C HIS A 43 4.00 10.36 -8.74
N ILE A 44 3.17 10.67 -9.73
CA ILE A 44 2.71 12.04 -10.02
C ILE A 44 1.23 11.96 -10.38
N TYR A 45 0.40 12.76 -9.75
CA TYR A 45 -1.02 12.84 -10.06
C TYR A 45 -1.58 14.21 -9.68
N SER A 46 -2.62 14.61 -10.41
CA SER A 46 -3.42 15.79 -10.09
C SER A 46 -4.51 15.47 -9.08
N TYR A 47 -4.84 16.43 -8.23
CA TYR A 47 -5.97 16.35 -7.31
C TYR A 47 -7.17 17.22 -7.76
N PRO A 48 -8.42 16.73 -7.68
CA PRO A 48 -8.80 15.35 -7.42
C PRO A 48 -8.45 14.45 -8.61
N SER A 49 -7.95 13.24 -8.31
CA SER A 49 -7.63 12.26 -9.34
C SER A 49 -8.88 11.51 -9.77
N GLN A 50 -9.12 11.41 -11.09
CA GLN A 50 -10.18 10.57 -11.67
C GLN A 50 -9.68 9.18 -12.07
N MET A 51 -8.50 8.80 -11.60
CA MET A 51 -7.89 7.52 -11.90
C MET A 51 -8.66 6.38 -11.23
N GLU A 52 -8.92 5.30 -11.98
CA GLU A 52 -9.60 4.10 -11.46
C GLU A 52 -8.64 3.09 -10.83
N TYR A 53 -7.37 3.10 -11.23
CA TYR A 53 -6.35 2.16 -10.77
C TYR A 53 -5.13 2.88 -10.19
N TYR A 54 -4.81 2.64 -8.92
CA TYR A 54 -3.57 3.10 -8.31
C TYR A 54 -2.63 1.92 -8.09
N GLY A 55 -1.63 1.81 -8.95
CA GLY A 55 -0.66 0.75 -8.86
C GLY A 55 0.48 1.05 -7.90
N ASP A 56 1.02 -0.03 -7.37
CA ASP A 56 2.43 -0.12 -7.01
C ASP A 56 2.81 0.78 -5.81
N ILE A 57 1.86 0.92 -4.87
CA ILE A 57 1.96 1.76 -3.67
C ILE A 57 2.90 1.13 -2.64
N SER A 58 3.84 1.93 -2.13
CA SER A 58 4.81 1.54 -1.10
C SER A 58 4.57 2.29 0.22
N ASN A 59 5.38 2.00 1.25
CA ASN A 59 5.32 2.66 2.56
C ASN A 59 5.50 4.18 2.52
N ASN A 60 6.13 4.73 1.47
CA ASN A 60 6.33 6.18 1.33
C ASN A 60 5.05 6.91 0.88
N PHE A 61 3.99 6.17 0.55
CA PHE A 61 2.73 6.76 0.14
C PHE A 61 2.22 7.75 1.20
N PRO A 62 2.07 9.04 0.86
CA PRO A 62 1.75 10.08 1.84
C PRO A 62 0.30 10.05 2.31
N GLY A 63 -0.56 9.24 1.67
CA GLY A 63 -2.02 9.28 1.86
C GLY A 63 -2.70 10.28 0.92
N GLY A 64 -3.94 10.63 1.25
CA GLY A 64 -4.80 11.52 0.46
C GLY A 64 -6.12 10.83 0.10
N LEU A 65 -7.10 11.58 -0.40
CA LEU A 65 -8.44 11.02 -0.70
C LEU A 65 -8.62 10.73 -2.19
N PHE A 66 -8.83 9.47 -2.55
CA PHE A 66 -8.93 9.01 -3.94
C PHE A 66 -10.28 8.35 -4.21
N ASN A 67 -11.34 9.15 -4.31
CA ASN A 67 -12.72 8.66 -4.43
C ASN A 67 -13.03 7.89 -5.73
N TYR A 68 -12.20 8.02 -6.76
CA TYR A 68 -12.40 7.36 -8.07
C TYR A 68 -11.62 6.06 -8.22
N VAL A 69 -10.63 5.82 -7.35
CA VAL A 69 -9.83 4.59 -7.41
C VAL A 69 -10.69 3.41 -6.93
N ARG A 70 -10.69 2.34 -7.73
CA ARG A 70 -11.39 1.07 -7.47
C ARG A 70 -10.42 -0.08 -7.32
N MET A 71 -9.25 0.00 -7.93
CA MET A 71 -8.22 -1.04 -7.84
C MET A 71 -6.92 -0.44 -7.30
N VAL A 72 -6.34 -1.12 -6.30
CA VAL A 72 -5.06 -0.77 -5.72
C VAL A 72 -4.12 -1.97 -5.80
N SER A 73 -2.85 -1.74 -6.12
CA SER A 73 -1.80 -2.72 -5.85
C SER A 73 -0.74 -2.16 -4.90
N LEU A 74 -0.29 -3.01 -3.98
CA LEU A 74 0.69 -2.70 -2.95
C LEU A 74 1.96 -3.51 -3.21
N PHE A 75 3.10 -2.82 -3.17
CA PHE A 75 4.42 -3.44 -3.31
C PHE A 75 5.47 -2.61 -2.56
N ASP A 76 6.30 -3.27 -1.77
CA ASP A 76 7.48 -2.67 -1.15
C ASP A 76 8.55 -3.74 -0.87
N GLU A 77 9.80 -3.31 -0.75
CA GLU A 77 10.92 -4.12 -0.24
C GLU A 77 11.00 -4.13 1.29
N HIS A 78 10.21 -3.27 1.96
CA HIS A 78 10.05 -3.20 3.40
C HIS A 78 8.71 -3.79 3.84
N SER A 79 8.61 -4.22 5.09
CA SER A 79 7.38 -4.75 5.67
C SER A 79 6.25 -3.72 5.63
N PHE A 80 5.02 -4.17 5.42
CA PHE A 80 3.82 -3.36 5.64
C PHE A 80 3.29 -3.61 7.05
N GLU A 81 3.13 -2.56 7.84
CA GLU A 81 2.58 -2.64 9.19
C GLU A 81 1.12 -2.16 9.21
N HIS A 82 0.43 -2.34 10.34
CA HIS A 82 -0.99 -1.98 10.50
C HIS A 82 -1.34 -0.57 10.00
N GLU A 83 -0.53 0.41 10.42
CA GLU A 83 -0.73 1.83 10.08
C GLU A 83 -0.66 2.10 8.57
N PHE A 84 0.10 1.28 7.83
CA PHE A 84 0.11 1.35 6.39
C PHE A 84 -1.25 0.95 5.81
N PHE A 85 -1.78 -0.21 6.21
CA PHE A 85 -3.10 -0.66 5.76
C PHE A 85 -4.23 0.28 6.18
N LEU A 86 -4.13 0.89 7.37
CA LEU A 86 -5.06 1.92 7.82
C LEU A 86 -5.01 3.16 6.91
N ARG A 87 -3.81 3.60 6.53
CA ARG A 87 -3.63 4.69 5.56
C ARG A 87 -4.23 4.35 4.20
N ILE A 88 -4.05 3.10 3.73
CA ILE A 88 -4.64 2.62 2.47
C ILE A 88 -6.17 2.70 2.52
N VAL A 89 -6.81 2.14 3.53
CA VAL A 89 -8.28 2.11 3.58
C VAL A 89 -8.89 3.52 3.69
N GLN A 90 -8.23 4.42 4.44
CA GLN A 90 -8.64 5.82 4.54
C GLN A 90 -8.47 6.58 3.22
N SER A 91 -7.46 6.21 2.43
CA SER A 91 -7.16 6.88 1.18
C SER A 91 -8.06 6.42 0.02
N PHE A 92 -8.54 5.17 0.08
CA PHE A 92 -9.32 4.53 -0.99
C PHE A 92 -10.66 4.01 -0.46
N PRO A 93 -11.60 4.89 -0.08
CA PRO A 93 -12.83 4.50 0.60
C PRO A 93 -13.77 3.62 -0.23
N PHE A 94 -13.62 3.62 -1.56
CA PHE A 94 -14.43 2.84 -2.50
C PHE A 94 -13.61 1.75 -3.22
N MET A 95 -12.50 1.31 -2.62
CA MET A 95 -11.66 0.27 -3.21
C MET A 95 -12.41 -1.06 -3.31
N GLU A 96 -12.51 -1.59 -4.52
CA GLU A 96 -13.16 -2.86 -4.84
C GLU A 96 -12.16 -4.01 -4.97
N LYS A 97 -10.93 -3.71 -5.37
CA LYS A 97 -9.87 -4.70 -5.57
C LYS A 97 -8.55 -4.28 -4.94
N LEU A 98 -8.00 -5.16 -4.11
CA LEU A 98 -6.70 -5.00 -3.48
C LEU A 98 -5.78 -6.13 -3.96
N CYS A 99 -4.61 -5.77 -4.48
CA CYS A 99 -3.54 -6.71 -4.81
C CYS A 99 -2.34 -6.45 -3.90
N LEU A 100 -1.85 -7.48 -3.22
CA LEU A 100 -0.73 -7.38 -2.30
C LEU A 100 0.40 -8.31 -2.74
N THR A 101 1.60 -7.76 -2.83
CA THR A 101 2.86 -8.49 -3.02
C THR A 101 3.92 -7.92 -2.08
N ASN A 102 4.37 -8.71 -1.12
CA ASN A 102 5.40 -8.31 -0.16
C ASN A 102 5.98 -9.55 0.57
N HIS A 103 7.26 -9.85 0.32
CA HIS A 103 7.93 -11.01 0.92
C HIS A 103 8.47 -10.76 2.33
N LYS A 104 8.40 -9.54 2.86
CA LYS A 104 8.93 -9.23 4.19
C LYS A 104 7.89 -9.54 5.26
N SER A 105 8.31 -10.28 6.28
CA SER A 105 7.53 -10.49 7.50
C SER A 105 7.19 -9.16 8.17
N GLN A 106 6.03 -9.07 8.80
CA GLN A 106 5.69 -7.94 9.64
C GLN A 106 6.58 -7.95 10.89
N ASN A 107 7.05 -6.77 11.30
CA ASN A 107 7.82 -6.66 12.55
C ASN A 107 6.90 -6.80 13.76
N CYS A 108 5.67 -6.28 13.64
CA CYS A 108 4.66 -6.32 14.68
C CYS A 108 3.59 -7.36 14.34
N LYS A 109 3.79 -8.60 14.78
CA LYS A 109 2.81 -9.69 14.63
C LYS A 109 1.59 -9.43 15.51
N GLN A 110 0.47 -9.11 14.88
CA GLN A 110 -0.74 -8.68 15.59
C GLN A 110 -1.69 -9.83 15.95
N PHE A 111 -1.47 -11.01 15.35
CA PHE A 111 -2.40 -12.16 15.36
C PHE A 111 -2.06 -13.26 16.39
N TYR A 112 -0.82 -13.35 16.90
CA TYR A 112 -0.43 -14.45 17.81
C TYR A 112 -0.53 -14.16 19.31
N GLU A 113 -0.41 -12.91 19.77
CA GLU A 113 -0.56 -12.59 21.19
C GLU A 113 -1.19 -11.21 21.36
N SER A 114 -2.20 -11.11 22.23
CA SER A 114 -2.72 -9.83 22.69
C SER A 114 -1.69 -9.15 23.60
N ASN A 115 -0.55 -8.76 23.06
CA ASN A 115 0.34 -7.83 23.76
C ASN A 115 -0.43 -6.52 23.96
N ASN A 116 -0.17 -5.84 25.08
CA ASN A 116 -0.92 -4.63 25.47
C ASN A 116 -0.96 -3.57 24.36
N ASP A 117 0.00 -3.58 23.44
CA ASP A 117 0.09 -2.69 22.29
C ASP A 117 -1.01 -2.92 21.23
N ASN A 118 -1.48 -4.17 21.04
CA ASN A 118 -2.45 -4.51 19.98
C ASN A 118 -3.91 -4.13 20.33
N ARG A 119 -4.22 -3.92 21.62
CA ARG A 119 -5.59 -3.60 22.06
C ARG A 119 -6.06 -2.23 21.53
N ASN A 120 -5.12 -1.29 21.41
CA ASN A 120 -5.39 0.09 21.03
C ASN A 120 -5.38 0.33 19.51
N LEU A 121 -5.09 -0.69 18.71
CA LEU A 121 -5.09 -0.54 17.25
C LEU A 121 -6.50 -0.29 16.72
N SER A 122 -6.58 0.67 15.79
CA SER A 122 -7.81 0.99 15.07
C SER A 122 -8.23 -0.19 14.21
N VAL A 123 -9.53 -0.38 14.06
CA VAL A 123 -10.07 -1.40 13.16
C VAL A 123 -9.91 -0.93 11.72
N ILE A 124 -9.48 -1.84 10.84
CA ILE A 124 -9.41 -1.64 9.40
C ILE A 124 -10.59 -2.34 8.77
N GLU A 125 -11.50 -1.59 8.17
CA GLU A 125 -12.71 -2.12 7.53
C GLU A 125 -12.69 -1.86 6.02
N TYR A 126 -12.65 -2.94 5.24
CA TYR A 126 -12.64 -2.88 3.78
C TYR A 126 -14.05 -2.97 3.19
N SER A 127 -14.94 -2.02 3.50
CA SER A 127 -16.38 -2.15 3.28
C SER A 127 -16.81 -2.42 1.82
N PHE A 128 -16.02 -1.98 0.83
CA PHE A 128 -16.33 -2.14 -0.61
C PHE A 128 -15.49 -3.21 -1.31
N LEU A 129 -14.59 -3.88 -0.58
CA LEU A 129 -13.66 -4.81 -1.20
C LEU A 129 -14.37 -6.09 -1.64
N SER A 130 -14.42 -6.29 -2.96
CA SER A 130 -15.01 -7.49 -3.58
C SER A 130 -13.95 -8.51 -4.00
N LYS A 131 -12.68 -8.08 -4.12
CA LYS A 131 -11.59 -8.96 -4.53
C LYS A 131 -10.28 -8.66 -3.79
N LEU A 132 -9.72 -9.68 -3.15
CA LEU A 132 -8.40 -9.65 -2.53
C LEU A 132 -7.47 -10.62 -3.26
N VAL A 133 -6.37 -10.11 -3.79
CA VAL A 133 -5.35 -10.88 -4.48
C VAL A 133 -4.07 -10.82 -3.66
N ILE A 134 -3.67 -11.95 -3.10
CA ILE A 134 -2.49 -12.11 -2.28
C ILE A 134 -1.53 -13.02 -3.03
N VAL A 135 -0.50 -12.43 -3.64
CA VAL A 135 0.45 -13.16 -4.49
C VAL A 135 1.85 -12.82 -4.02
N ASP A 136 2.68 -13.84 -3.82
CA ASP A 136 4.09 -13.66 -3.49
C ASP A 136 4.26 -12.83 -2.20
N VAL A 137 3.54 -13.23 -1.15
CA VAL A 137 3.56 -12.56 0.15
C VAL A 137 4.16 -13.43 1.25
N HIS A 138 4.56 -12.79 2.35
CA HIS A 138 4.81 -13.47 3.62
C HIS A 138 3.50 -13.84 4.33
N ASP A 139 3.49 -14.97 5.06
CA ASP A 139 2.27 -15.53 5.68
C ASP A 139 1.60 -14.60 6.70
N ASP A 140 2.39 -13.77 7.39
CA ASP A 140 1.88 -12.74 8.32
C ASP A 140 0.74 -11.89 7.69
N TYR A 141 0.82 -11.57 6.39
CA TYR A 141 -0.24 -10.79 5.73
C TYR A 141 -1.53 -11.60 5.53
N ILE A 142 -1.39 -12.90 5.25
CA ILE A 142 -2.53 -13.81 5.09
C ILE A 142 -3.24 -13.92 6.44
N GLU A 143 -2.48 -14.10 7.51
CA GLU A 143 -2.99 -14.15 8.88
C GLU A 143 -3.67 -12.82 9.26
N GLN A 144 -3.08 -11.67 8.89
CA GLN A 144 -3.72 -10.36 9.12
C GLN A 144 -5.08 -10.23 8.42
N PHE A 145 -5.23 -10.73 7.19
CA PHE A 145 -6.49 -10.61 6.44
C PHE A 145 -7.54 -11.65 6.83
N LEU A 146 -7.11 -12.85 7.22
CA LEU A 146 -8.02 -13.99 7.43
C LEU A 146 -8.26 -14.34 8.90
N LEU A 147 -7.33 -14.03 9.80
CA LEU A 147 -7.37 -14.45 11.20
C LEU A 147 -7.42 -13.28 12.19
N ASP A 148 -6.98 -12.08 11.81
CA ASP A 148 -6.95 -10.91 12.70
C ASP A 148 -8.34 -10.30 12.94
N THR A 149 -8.68 -10.14 14.21
CA THR A 149 -9.91 -9.47 14.68
C THR A 149 -9.98 -7.95 14.40
N LYS A 150 -8.89 -7.35 13.94
CA LYS A 150 -8.77 -5.92 13.61
C LYS A 150 -8.91 -5.63 12.12
N THR A 151 -9.00 -6.65 11.27
CA THR A 151 -9.23 -6.50 9.84
C THR A 151 -10.59 -7.11 9.48
N TYR A 152 -11.49 -6.30 8.92
CA TYR A 152 -12.82 -6.73 8.52
C TYR A 152 -12.95 -6.72 7.00
N LEU A 153 -13.24 -7.90 6.45
CA LEU A 153 -13.52 -8.13 5.04
C LEU A 153 -15.03 -8.34 4.83
N PRO A 154 -15.58 -7.91 3.69
CA PRO A 154 -16.96 -8.22 3.34
C PRO A 154 -17.18 -9.73 3.17
N TYR A 155 -18.37 -10.20 3.51
CA TYR A 155 -18.72 -11.64 3.50
C TYR A 155 -18.58 -12.32 2.13
N ASN A 156 -18.71 -11.58 1.02
CA ASN A 156 -18.70 -12.12 -0.35
C ASN A 156 -17.42 -11.78 -1.12
N ILE A 157 -16.27 -11.78 -0.45
CA ILE A 157 -15.01 -11.46 -1.09
C ILE A 157 -14.48 -12.62 -1.95
N ILE A 158 -13.99 -12.31 -3.14
CA ILE A 158 -13.23 -13.22 -3.99
C ILE A 158 -11.76 -13.18 -3.53
N LEU A 159 -11.31 -14.25 -2.89
CA LEU A 159 -9.91 -14.41 -2.47
C LEU A 159 -9.12 -15.16 -3.55
N HIS A 160 -8.03 -14.56 -4.01
CA HIS A 160 -7.02 -15.22 -4.83
C HIS A 160 -5.73 -15.27 -4.01
N ILE A 161 -5.25 -16.48 -3.73
CA ILE A 161 -4.04 -16.72 -2.95
C ILE A 161 -3.19 -17.77 -3.66
N ASN A 162 -1.86 -17.66 -3.53
CA ASN A 162 -0.95 -18.71 -4.00
C ASN A 162 -1.21 -20.00 -3.21
N TYR A 163 -1.27 -21.14 -3.90
CA TYR A 163 -1.59 -22.42 -3.27
C TYR A 163 -0.55 -22.83 -2.22
N GLU A 164 0.71 -22.48 -2.47
CA GLU A 164 1.84 -22.73 -1.59
C GLU A 164 1.69 -22.04 -0.23
N SER A 165 0.95 -20.92 -0.16
CA SER A 165 0.72 -20.15 1.06
C SER A 165 -0.43 -20.68 1.92
N LEU A 166 -1.05 -21.81 1.55
CA LEU A 166 -2.14 -22.47 2.28
C LEU A 166 -1.72 -23.80 2.93
N GLN A 167 -0.44 -24.17 2.86
CA GLN A 167 0.10 -25.44 3.39
C GLN A 167 0.61 -25.27 4.82
#